data_AF-A0A9P3IUS3-F1
#
_entry.id   AF-A0A9P3IUS3-F1
#
_cell.length_a   1.000
_cell.length_b   1.000
_cell.length_c   1.000
_cell.angle_alpha   90.00
_cell.angle_beta   90.00
_cell.angle_gamma   90.00
#
_symmetry.space_group_name_H-M   'P 1'
#
loop_
_entity.id
_entity.type
_entity.pdbx_description
1 polymer ?
#
loop_
_entity_poly.entity_id
_entity_poly.type
_entity_poly.pdbx_seq_one_letter_code
_entity_poly.pdbx_strand_id
1 'polypeptide(L)'
;MALTSLWRILFHAVLIVSMVTSAWAMYCGEEDCYDLLGVKQAATQQEIKKAYYKLSLKYHPDKNPEPDAQAMFSKIANAYEILYDEEKREQYDYAIAHPEQFFYNTARYYQTYYAPKTDIRVILLAALLLLSSFQYLNDHIRYNQAIEHAKQTPAYRNRLKQLELERAAAAAAAVSTAVGGRGKRGGGRRGGRAADAQQAAAAAAAVPEDGVAELELQVHGADKPCLWRLFGVQVVIFPYVAAKLVWWQVQWLHSYTIRRMPLAWNDACYLTRTTLRIPAAHWSSMGEPARDRLVERQLWIKQNLNEYREEMLKSVRRRR
;
A
#
# COMPACT_ATOMS: atom_id res chain seq x y z
N MET A 1 -8.35 11.57 45.36
CA MET A 1 -7.93 11.00 44.05
C MET A 1 -7.69 9.49 44.08
N ALA A 2 -7.39 8.84 45.21
CA ALA A 2 -7.18 7.38 45.26
C ALA A 2 -8.47 6.54 45.11
N LEU A 3 -9.60 6.98 45.67
CA LEU A 3 -10.86 6.21 45.66
C LEU A 3 -11.43 5.96 44.26
N THR A 4 -11.28 6.90 43.34
CA THR A 4 -11.76 6.80 41.95
C THR A 4 -10.88 5.89 41.09
N SER A 5 -9.61 5.68 41.48
CA SER A 5 -8.69 4.77 40.79
C SER A 5 -8.97 3.30 41.11
N LEU A 6 -9.32 2.99 42.37
CA LEU A 6 -9.66 1.63 42.81
C LEU A 6 -10.94 1.11 42.15
N TRP A 7 -11.95 1.97 41.97
CA TRP A 7 -13.21 1.58 41.34
C TRP A 7 -13.06 1.33 39.83
N ARG A 8 -12.13 2.03 39.16
CA ARG A 8 -11.77 1.77 37.75
C ARG A 8 -11.02 0.45 37.59
N ILE A 9 -10.11 0.13 38.51
CA ILE A 9 -9.39 -1.15 38.51
C ILE A 9 -10.36 -2.30 38.77
N LEU A 10 -11.27 -2.16 39.73
CA LEU A 10 -12.33 -3.15 39.99
C LEU A 10 -13.27 -3.31 38.79
N PHE A 11 -13.67 -2.22 38.15
CA PHE A 11 -14.51 -2.27 36.95
C PHE A 11 -13.80 -3.00 35.81
N HIS A 12 -12.54 -2.68 35.54
CA HIS A 12 -11.75 -3.39 34.53
C HIS A 12 -11.50 -4.85 34.90
N ALA A 13 -11.26 -5.17 36.17
CA ALA A 13 -11.11 -6.55 36.63
C ALA A 13 -12.43 -7.34 36.44
N VAL A 14 -13.58 -6.76 36.77
CA VAL A 14 -14.90 -7.37 36.53
C VAL A 14 -15.17 -7.54 35.03
N LEU A 15 -14.78 -6.57 34.21
CA LEU A 15 -14.95 -6.64 32.75
C LEU A 15 -14.05 -7.72 32.13
N ILE A 16 -12.80 -7.83 32.60
CA ILE A 16 -11.88 -8.89 32.21
C ILE A 16 -12.41 -10.25 32.66
N VAL A 17 -12.86 -10.40 33.92
CA VAL A 17 -13.44 -11.65 34.43
C VAL A 17 -14.71 -12.04 33.66
N SER A 18 -15.58 -11.09 33.35
CA SER A 18 -16.79 -11.30 32.55
C SER A 18 -16.50 -11.68 31.08
N MET A 19 -15.45 -11.10 30.48
CA MET A 19 -14.95 -11.52 29.17
C MET A 19 -14.28 -12.91 29.20
N VAL A 20 -13.65 -13.28 30.32
CA VAL A 20 -13.03 -14.61 30.47
C VAL A 20 -14.07 -15.71 30.65
N THR A 21 -15.22 -15.45 31.29
CA THR A 21 -16.27 -16.47 31.51
C THR A 21 -17.06 -16.83 30.26
N SER A 22 -17.04 -16.00 29.21
CA SER A 22 -17.79 -16.24 27.97
C SER A 22 -17.04 -17.12 26.95
N ALA A 23 -15.85 -17.62 27.29
CA ALA A 23 -14.96 -18.35 26.38
C ALA A 23 -14.95 -19.89 26.53
N TRP A 24 -15.84 -20.49 27.34
CA TRP A 24 -15.69 -21.90 27.78
C TRP A 24 -16.63 -22.92 27.12
N ALA A 25 -17.46 -22.52 26.15
CA ALA A 25 -18.33 -23.49 25.47
C ALA A 25 -17.67 -24.03 24.19
N MET A 26 -16.61 -24.82 24.34
CA MET A 26 -16.07 -25.64 23.25
C MET A 26 -16.89 -26.92 23.13
N TYR A 27 -17.23 -27.33 21.92
CA TYR A 27 -18.17 -28.43 21.67
C TYR A 27 -19.48 -28.26 22.47
N CYS A 28 -19.81 -29.19 23.37
CA CYS A 28 -21.00 -29.17 24.23
C CYS A 28 -20.77 -28.51 25.61
N GLY A 29 -19.63 -27.82 25.80
CA GLY A 29 -19.29 -27.15 27.05
C GLY A 29 -18.85 -28.15 28.12
N GLU A 30 -19.48 -28.10 29.28
CA GLU A 30 -19.16 -28.97 30.43
C GLU A 30 -19.79 -30.38 30.32
N GLU A 31 -20.75 -30.57 29.40
CA GLU A 31 -21.48 -31.84 29.24
C GLU A 31 -20.94 -32.63 28.02
N ASP A 32 -20.99 -33.96 28.11
CA ASP A 32 -20.67 -34.84 26.99
C ASP A 32 -21.80 -34.79 25.93
N CYS A 33 -21.45 -34.60 24.66
CA CYS A 33 -22.40 -34.56 23.56
C CYS A 33 -23.17 -35.88 23.38
N TYR A 34 -22.54 -37.02 23.67
CA TYR A 34 -23.15 -38.34 23.61
C TYR A 34 -24.20 -38.51 24.72
N ASP A 35 -23.88 -38.03 25.92
CA ASP A 35 -24.77 -38.06 27.07
C ASP A 35 -25.97 -37.13 26.88
N LEU A 36 -25.74 -35.93 26.30
CA LEU A 36 -26.82 -34.99 25.95
C LEU A 36 -27.84 -35.59 24.97
N LEU A 37 -27.39 -36.41 24.02
CA LEU A 37 -28.28 -37.14 23.11
C LEU A 37 -28.76 -38.48 23.67
N GLY A 38 -28.18 -38.97 24.77
CA GLY A 38 -28.49 -40.28 25.34
C GLY A 38 -28.09 -41.43 24.43
N VAL A 39 -26.99 -41.31 23.69
CA VAL A 39 -26.46 -42.32 22.77
C VAL A 39 -25.04 -42.71 23.17
N LYS A 40 -24.58 -43.90 22.76
CA LYS A 40 -23.21 -44.36 23.03
C LYS A 40 -22.23 -43.76 22.01
N GLN A 41 -20.94 -43.70 22.36
CA GLN A 41 -19.86 -43.34 21.42
C GLN A 41 -19.81 -44.24 20.17
N ALA A 42 -20.29 -45.49 20.27
CA ALA A 42 -20.39 -46.40 19.12
C ALA A 42 -21.67 -46.22 18.28
N ALA A 43 -22.51 -45.23 18.59
CA ALA A 43 -23.79 -45.04 17.92
C ALA A 43 -23.62 -44.67 16.45
N THR A 44 -24.48 -45.23 15.60
CA THR A 44 -24.51 -44.91 14.17
C THR A 44 -25.15 -43.55 13.92
N GLN A 45 -24.88 -42.92 12.77
CA GLN A 45 -25.54 -41.65 12.39
C GLN A 45 -27.07 -41.75 12.42
N GLN A 46 -27.64 -42.92 12.11
CA GLN A 46 -29.09 -43.14 12.17
C GLN A 46 -29.62 -43.09 13.60
N GLU A 47 -28.90 -43.65 14.56
CA GLU A 47 -29.27 -43.62 15.98
C GLU A 47 -29.16 -42.21 16.55
N ILE A 48 -28.07 -41.50 16.23
CA ILE A 48 -27.85 -40.09 16.59
C ILE A 48 -29.00 -39.22 16.07
N LYS A 49 -29.37 -39.38 14.79
CA LYS A 49 -30.50 -38.66 14.17
C LYS A 49 -31.84 -38.97 14.83
N LYS A 50 -32.10 -40.24 15.16
CA LYS A 50 -33.33 -40.65 15.86
C LYS A 50 -33.40 -40.06 17.27
N ALA A 51 -32.29 -40.09 18.01
CA ALA A 51 -32.20 -39.53 19.35
C ALA A 51 -32.45 -38.01 19.35
N TYR A 52 -31.78 -37.29 18.44
CA TYR A 52 -32.00 -35.86 18.24
C TYR A 52 -33.47 -35.54 17.90
N TYR A 53 -34.10 -36.29 16.99
CA TYR A 53 -35.50 -36.04 16.64
C TYR A 53 -36.45 -36.23 17.85
N LYS A 54 -36.22 -37.27 18.65
CA LYS A 54 -37.00 -37.52 19.87
C LYS A 54 -36.84 -36.40 20.90
N LEU A 55 -35.61 -35.95 21.12
CA LEU A 55 -35.29 -34.92 22.12
C LEU A 55 -35.73 -33.53 21.66
N SER A 56 -35.54 -33.18 20.39
CA SER A 56 -35.97 -31.90 19.82
C SER A 56 -37.49 -31.72 19.90
N LEU A 57 -38.29 -32.77 19.71
CA LEU A 57 -39.74 -32.70 19.93
C LEU A 57 -40.12 -32.51 21.41
N LYS A 58 -39.35 -33.10 22.33
CA LYS A 58 -39.59 -33.01 23.78
C LYS A 58 -39.24 -31.63 24.35
N TYR A 59 -38.16 -31.03 23.86
CA TYR A 59 -37.65 -29.73 24.33
C TYR A 59 -37.97 -28.58 23.36
N HIS A 60 -38.87 -28.77 22.39
CA HIS A 60 -39.23 -27.71 21.46
C HIS A 60 -39.84 -26.52 22.20
N PRO A 61 -39.32 -25.29 22.04
CA PRO A 61 -39.75 -24.12 22.81
C PRO A 61 -41.24 -23.80 22.63
N ASP A 62 -41.80 -24.01 21.44
CA ASP A 62 -43.23 -23.78 21.21
C ASP A 62 -44.16 -24.82 21.85
N LYS A 63 -43.65 -26.03 22.12
CA LYS A 63 -44.47 -27.15 22.65
C LYS A 63 -44.24 -27.38 24.14
N ASN A 64 -43.15 -26.88 24.68
CA ASN A 64 -42.75 -27.07 26.06
C ASN A 64 -42.59 -25.70 26.74
N PRO A 65 -43.51 -25.31 27.64
CA PRO A 65 -43.49 -24.01 28.30
C PRO A 65 -42.48 -23.90 29.45
N GLU A 66 -41.70 -24.96 29.73
CA GLU A 66 -40.67 -24.93 30.77
C GLU A 66 -39.57 -23.90 30.44
N PRO A 67 -39.10 -23.12 31.43
CA PRO A 67 -38.10 -22.07 31.20
C PRO A 67 -36.78 -22.62 30.66
N ASP A 68 -36.44 -23.87 30.98
CA ASP A 68 -35.20 -24.52 30.56
C ASP A 68 -35.29 -25.21 29.20
N ALA A 69 -36.48 -25.29 28.59
CA ALA A 69 -36.69 -26.00 27.33
C ALA A 69 -35.82 -25.43 26.20
N GLN A 70 -35.75 -24.09 26.09
CA GLN A 70 -34.94 -23.40 25.07
C GLN A 70 -33.43 -23.66 25.23
N ALA A 71 -32.94 -23.65 26.48
CA ALA A 71 -31.54 -23.89 26.76
C ALA A 71 -31.16 -25.34 26.43
N MET A 72 -31.98 -26.30 26.85
CA MET A 72 -31.79 -27.72 26.52
C MET A 72 -31.89 -27.98 25.03
N PHE A 73 -32.86 -27.37 24.33
CA PHE A 73 -32.98 -27.46 22.88
C PHE A 73 -31.70 -27.01 22.17
N SER A 74 -31.12 -25.89 22.60
CA SER A 74 -29.87 -25.37 22.03
C SER A 74 -28.69 -26.31 22.28
N LYS A 75 -28.58 -26.89 23.48
CA LYS A 75 -27.56 -27.90 23.81
C LYS A 75 -27.69 -29.17 22.97
N ILE A 76 -28.92 -29.69 22.83
CA ILE A 76 -29.23 -30.88 22.03
C ILE A 76 -28.94 -30.64 20.53
N ALA A 77 -29.29 -29.47 20.02
CA ALA A 77 -29.02 -29.08 18.63
C ALA A 77 -27.51 -28.99 18.37
N ASN A 78 -26.77 -28.38 19.29
CA ASN A 78 -25.31 -28.31 19.22
C ASN A 78 -24.70 -29.73 19.25
N ALA A 79 -25.05 -30.56 20.23
CA ALA A 79 -24.57 -31.95 20.33
C ALA A 79 -24.83 -32.76 19.04
N TYR A 80 -26.02 -32.59 18.44
CA TYR A 80 -26.32 -33.21 17.15
C TYR A 80 -25.43 -32.68 16.02
N GLU A 81 -25.17 -31.37 15.94
CA GLU A 81 -24.28 -30.79 14.94
C GLU A 81 -22.86 -31.38 15.02
N ILE A 82 -22.35 -31.60 16.24
CA ILE A 82 -21.01 -32.16 16.46
C ILE A 82 -20.96 -33.64 16.09
N LEU A 83 -21.95 -34.41 16.53
CA LEU A 83 -21.95 -35.87 16.39
C LEU A 83 -22.45 -36.36 15.03
N TYR A 84 -23.22 -35.55 14.30
CA TYR A 84 -23.75 -35.92 12.99
C TYR A 84 -22.74 -35.71 11.86
N ASP A 85 -21.93 -34.65 11.94
CA ASP A 85 -20.83 -34.40 11.00
C ASP A 85 -19.65 -35.30 11.37
N GLU A 86 -19.25 -36.17 10.44
CA GLU A 86 -18.22 -37.18 10.68
C GLU A 86 -16.86 -36.57 11.03
N GLU A 87 -16.49 -35.44 10.40
CA GLU A 87 -15.24 -34.75 10.68
C GLU A 87 -15.27 -34.11 12.08
N LYS A 88 -16.38 -33.45 12.44
CA LYS A 88 -16.53 -32.86 13.78
C LYS A 88 -16.59 -33.92 14.89
N ARG A 89 -17.22 -35.05 14.62
CA ARG A 89 -17.28 -36.18 15.55
C ARG A 89 -15.91 -36.78 15.78
N GLU A 90 -15.13 -37.01 14.73
CA GLU A 90 -13.76 -37.50 14.87
C GLU A 90 -12.90 -36.54 15.70
N GLN A 91 -13.06 -35.24 15.49
CA GLN A 91 -12.38 -34.22 16.29
C GLN A 91 -12.79 -34.24 17.76
N TYR A 92 -14.09 -34.41 18.01
CA TYR A 92 -14.62 -34.51 19.35
C TYR A 92 -14.12 -35.76 20.07
N ASP A 93 -14.17 -36.91 19.40
CA ASP A 93 -13.66 -38.19 19.90
C ASP A 93 -12.15 -38.12 20.18
N TYR A 94 -11.38 -37.46 19.30
CA TYR A 94 -9.95 -37.19 19.52
C TYR A 94 -9.74 -36.31 20.75
N ALA A 95 -10.53 -35.25 20.92
CA ALA A 95 -10.41 -34.35 22.06
C ALA A 95 -10.76 -35.04 23.39
N ILE A 96 -11.73 -35.96 23.40
CA ILE A 96 -12.04 -36.80 24.56
C ILE A 96 -10.87 -37.74 24.88
N ALA A 97 -10.26 -38.36 23.86
CA ALA A 97 -9.17 -39.30 24.03
C ALA A 97 -7.85 -38.62 24.47
N HIS A 98 -7.64 -37.36 24.07
CA HIS A 98 -6.40 -36.60 24.30
C HIS A 98 -6.65 -35.25 25.01
N PRO A 99 -7.15 -35.25 26.27
CA PRO A 99 -7.44 -34.03 27.00
C PRO A 99 -6.18 -33.20 27.31
N GLU A 100 -4.99 -33.80 27.32
CA GLU A 100 -3.71 -33.12 27.53
C GLU A 100 -3.36 -32.14 26.40
N GLN A 101 -3.91 -32.34 25.20
CA GLN A 101 -3.63 -31.54 24.01
C GLN A 101 -4.57 -30.33 23.86
N PHE A 102 -4.83 -29.64 24.97
CA PHE A 102 -5.79 -28.53 25.03
C PHE A 102 -5.63 -27.53 23.87
N PHE A 103 -4.44 -26.96 23.68
CA PHE A 103 -4.21 -25.95 22.64
C PHE A 103 -4.44 -26.47 21.21
N TYR A 104 -4.10 -27.73 20.95
CA TYR A 104 -4.29 -28.34 19.64
C TYR A 104 -5.76 -28.60 19.36
N ASN A 105 -6.48 -29.20 20.32
CA ASN A 105 -7.91 -29.47 20.21
C ASN A 105 -8.71 -28.18 20.05
N THR A 106 -8.37 -27.14 20.83
CA THR A 106 -8.97 -25.81 20.72
C THR A 106 -8.71 -25.19 19.36
N ALA A 107 -7.47 -25.22 18.85
CA ALA A 107 -7.17 -24.69 17.52
C ALA A 107 -7.94 -25.41 16.42
N ARG A 108 -8.04 -26.75 16.48
CA ARG A 108 -8.78 -27.57 15.52
C ARG A 108 -10.29 -27.26 15.56
N TYR A 109 -10.86 -27.14 16.75
CA TYR A 109 -12.25 -26.70 16.94
C TYR A 109 -12.50 -25.33 16.28
N TYR A 110 -11.69 -24.32 16.57
CA TYR A 110 -11.88 -23.00 15.99
C TYR A 110 -11.73 -22.98 14.47
N GLN A 111 -10.80 -23.78 13.93
CA GLN A 111 -10.64 -23.92 12.49
C GLN A 111 -11.88 -24.56 11.86
N THR A 112 -12.38 -25.68 12.36
CA THR A 112 -13.52 -26.36 11.72
C THR A 112 -14.84 -25.59 11.89
N TYR A 113 -15.03 -24.87 13.00
CA TYR A 113 -16.27 -24.13 13.26
C TYR A 113 -16.31 -22.72 12.68
N TYR A 114 -15.20 -21.98 12.74
CA TYR A 114 -15.16 -20.56 12.37
C TYR A 114 -14.27 -20.26 11.16
N ALA A 115 -13.60 -21.26 10.56
CA ALA A 115 -12.84 -20.97 9.34
C ALA A 115 -13.80 -20.47 8.25
N PRO A 116 -13.45 -19.34 7.61
CA PRO A 116 -14.20 -18.87 6.46
C PRO A 116 -14.14 -19.95 5.37
N LYS A 117 -15.30 -20.34 4.85
CA LYS A 117 -15.39 -21.28 3.72
C LYS A 117 -14.85 -20.67 2.42
N THR A 118 -14.62 -19.37 2.40
CA THR A 118 -14.05 -18.62 1.28
C THR A 118 -12.55 -18.51 1.41
N ASP A 119 -11.84 -18.63 0.28
CA ASP A 119 -10.40 -18.41 0.26
C ASP A 119 -10.11 -16.93 0.59
N ILE A 120 -9.46 -16.71 1.74
CA ILE A 120 -9.05 -15.40 2.24
C ILE A 120 -8.24 -14.64 1.19
N ARG A 121 -7.46 -15.34 0.35
CA ARG A 121 -6.64 -14.73 -0.71
C ARG A 121 -7.49 -13.98 -1.71
N VAL A 122 -8.66 -14.53 -2.09
CA VAL A 122 -9.57 -13.89 -3.04
C VAL A 122 -10.14 -12.61 -2.45
N ILE A 123 -10.49 -12.63 -1.16
CA ILE A 123 -10.99 -11.45 -0.45
C ILE A 123 -9.89 -10.38 -0.38
N LEU A 124 -8.65 -10.76 -0.07
CA LEU A 124 -7.53 -9.83 -0.04
C LEU A 124 -7.23 -9.23 -1.42
N LEU A 125 -7.26 -10.03 -2.49
CA LEU A 125 -7.09 -9.53 -3.86
C LEU A 125 -8.22 -8.58 -4.26
N ALA A 126 -9.47 -8.92 -3.96
CA ALA A 126 -10.62 -8.07 -4.23
C ALA A 126 -10.52 -6.74 -3.46
N ALA A 127 -10.16 -6.78 -2.18
CA ALA A 127 -9.94 -5.58 -1.37
C ALA A 127 -8.78 -4.74 -1.92
N LEU A 128 -7.68 -5.36 -2.35
CA LEU A 128 -6.53 -4.68 -2.94
C LEU A 128 -6.88 -3.97 -4.25
N LEU A 129 -7.66 -4.64 -5.11
CA LEU A 129 -8.15 -4.06 -6.37
C LEU A 129 -9.11 -2.90 -6.12
N LEU A 130 -10.01 -3.04 -5.14
CA LEU A 130 -10.95 -1.99 -4.76
C LEU A 130 -10.22 -0.76 -4.20
N LEU A 131 -9.26 -0.95 -3.30
CA LEU A 131 -8.45 0.13 -2.77
C LEU A 131 -7.62 0.81 -3.86
N SER A 132 -7.03 0.03 -4.77
CA SER A 132 -6.24 0.56 -5.88
C SER A 132 -7.09 1.32 -6.89
N SER A 133 -8.30 0.85 -7.19
CA SER A 133 -9.22 1.54 -8.10
C SER A 133 -9.74 2.84 -7.48
N PHE A 134 -10.09 2.82 -6.19
CA PHE A 134 -10.48 4.03 -5.45
C PHE A 134 -9.35 5.05 -5.41
N GLN A 135 -8.12 4.62 -5.13
CA GLN A 135 -6.94 5.47 -5.17
C GLN A 135 -6.75 6.08 -6.57
N TYR A 136 -6.82 5.28 -7.63
CA TYR A 136 -6.69 5.77 -9.01
C TYR A 136 -7.73 6.83 -9.35
N LEU A 137 -8.99 6.59 -8.98
CA LEU A 137 -10.08 7.54 -9.21
C LEU A 137 -9.83 8.84 -8.46
N ASN A 138 -9.41 8.76 -7.19
CA ASN A 138 -9.10 9.93 -6.38
C ASN A 138 -7.93 10.73 -6.99
N ASP A 139 -6.85 10.06 -7.39
CA ASP A 139 -5.70 10.69 -8.04
C ASP A 139 -6.09 11.32 -9.39
N HIS A 140 -6.96 10.67 -10.15
CA HIS A 140 -7.48 11.21 -11.41
C HIS A 140 -8.32 12.48 -11.20
N ILE A 141 -9.21 12.50 -10.20
CA ILE A 141 -10.02 13.68 -9.86
C ILE A 141 -9.10 14.83 -9.43
N ARG A 142 -8.15 14.56 -8.52
CA ARG A 142 -7.18 15.57 -8.05
C ARG A 142 -6.34 16.13 -9.18
N TYR A 143 -5.92 15.29 -10.11
CA TYR A 143 -5.18 15.70 -11.30
C TYR A 143 -5.98 16.65 -12.19
N ASN A 144 -7.24 16.30 -12.48
CA ASN A 144 -8.11 17.13 -13.29
C ASN A 144 -8.39 18.49 -12.63
N GLN A 145 -8.68 18.48 -11.32
CA GLN A 145 -8.89 19.71 -10.54
C GLN A 145 -7.66 20.63 -10.56
N ALA A 146 -6.46 20.06 -10.40
CA ALA A 146 -5.23 20.83 -10.42
C ALA A 146 -4.96 21.48 -11.79
N ILE A 147 -5.25 20.77 -12.89
CA ILE A 147 -5.16 21.34 -14.24
C ILE A 147 -6.15 22.49 -14.42
N GLU A 148 -7.40 22.31 -13.98
CA GLU A 148 -8.41 23.35 -14.08
C GLU A 148 -8.03 24.61 -13.30
N HIS A 149 -7.53 24.44 -12.08
CA HIS A 149 -6.99 25.56 -11.29
C HIS A 149 -5.78 26.21 -11.97
N ALA A 150 -4.86 25.42 -12.53
CA ALA A 150 -3.72 25.95 -13.27
C ALA A 150 -4.16 26.83 -14.45
N LYS A 151 -5.19 26.42 -15.21
CA LYS A 151 -5.77 27.21 -16.32
C LYS A 151 -6.38 28.55 -15.90
N GLN A 152 -6.86 28.65 -14.65
CA GLN A 152 -7.45 29.87 -14.12
C GLN A 152 -6.40 30.91 -13.73
N THR A 153 -5.16 30.49 -13.47
CA THR A 153 -4.10 31.43 -13.07
C THR A 153 -3.79 32.44 -14.18
N PRO A 154 -3.53 33.72 -13.82
CA PRO A 154 -3.16 34.74 -14.81
C PRO A 154 -1.86 34.39 -15.54
N ALA A 155 -0.94 33.68 -14.87
CA ALA A 155 0.30 33.18 -15.47
C ALA A 155 0.04 32.26 -16.67
N TYR A 156 -0.89 31.30 -16.54
CA TYR A 156 -1.27 30.40 -17.63
C TYR A 156 -1.88 31.15 -18.82
N ARG A 157 -2.77 32.11 -18.57
CA ARG A 157 -3.39 32.91 -19.64
C ARG A 157 -2.37 33.77 -20.37
N ASN A 158 -1.41 34.36 -19.65
CA ASN A 158 -0.33 35.15 -20.25
C ASN A 158 0.59 34.26 -21.10
N ARG A 159 0.92 33.06 -20.63
CA ARG A 159 1.72 32.09 -21.38
C ARG A 159 1.01 31.59 -22.64
N LEU A 160 -0.29 31.31 -22.56
CA LEU A 160 -1.08 30.88 -23.72
C LEU A 160 -1.04 31.94 -24.84
N LYS A 161 -1.21 33.22 -24.47
CA LYS A 161 -1.08 34.35 -25.41
C LYS A 161 0.32 34.44 -26.02
N GLN A 162 1.39 34.23 -25.23
CA GLN A 162 2.76 34.19 -25.76
C GLN A 162 2.93 33.09 -26.81
N LEU A 163 2.43 31.88 -26.54
CA LEU A 163 2.50 30.76 -27.49
C LEU A 163 1.69 31.01 -28.76
N GLU A 164 0.53 31.66 -28.67
CA GLU A 164 -0.26 32.06 -29.85
C GLU A 164 0.50 33.07 -30.70
N LEU A 165 1.16 34.04 -30.08
CA LEU A 165 2.00 35.01 -30.77
C LEU A 165 3.23 34.36 -31.41
N GLU A 166 3.91 33.43 -30.71
CA GLU A 166 5.02 32.65 -31.25
C GLU A 166 4.59 31.82 -32.46
N ARG A 167 3.43 31.14 -32.40
CA ARG A 167 2.85 30.39 -33.52
C ARG A 167 2.47 31.29 -34.70
N ALA A 168 1.86 32.44 -34.42
CA ALA A 168 1.50 33.42 -35.44
C ALA A 168 2.75 34.01 -36.12
N ALA A 169 3.79 34.32 -35.34
CA ALA A 169 5.08 34.79 -35.84
C ALA A 169 5.79 33.71 -36.67
N ALA A 170 5.82 32.46 -36.20
CA ALA A 170 6.38 31.33 -36.94
C ALA A 170 5.61 31.07 -38.25
N ALA A 171 4.28 31.14 -38.24
CA ALA A 171 3.46 31.03 -39.44
C ALA A 171 3.70 32.19 -40.42
N ALA A 172 3.81 33.43 -39.93
CA ALA A 172 4.14 34.60 -40.75
C ALA A 172 5.54 34.50 -41.36
N ALA A 173 6.51 34.00 -40.60
CA ALA A 173 7.87 33.72 -41.08
C ALA A 173 7.86 32.62 -42.16
N ALA A 174 7.11 31.53 -41.96
CA ALA A 174 6.97 30.47 -42.96
C ALA A 174 6.33 31.00 -44.27
N VAL A 175 5.30 31.85 -44.17
CA VAL A 175 4.65 32.48 -45.34
C VAL A 175 5.60 33.45 -46.05
N SER A 176 6.39 34.24 -45.32
CA SER A 176 7.34 35.18 -45.94
C SER A 176 8.47 34.45 -46.67
N THR A 177 8.99 33.34 -46.13
CA THR A 177 9.93 32.46 -46.85
C THR A 177 9.30 31.83 -48.11
N ALA A 178 8.01 31.48 -48.07
CA ALA A 178 7.32 30.93 -49.24
C ALA A 178 7.07 31.96 -50.34
N VAL A 179 6.87 33.24 -49.99
CA VAL A 179 6.64 34.35 -50.93
C VAL A 179 7.95 34.91 -51.50
N GLY A 180 9.02 34.95 -50.70
CA GLY A 180 10.36 35.39 -51.15
C GLY A 180 11.00 34.50 -52.22
N GLY A 181 10.54 33.24 -52.36
CA GLY A 181 10.96 32.31 -53.42
C GLY A 181 10.23 32.48 -54.76
N ARG A 182 9.38 33.50 -54.94
CA ARG A 182 8.61 33.73 -56.17
C ARG A 182 9.31 34.70 -57.16
N GLY A 183 10.62 34.88 -57.03
CA GLY A 183 11.47 35.60 -57.97
C GLY A 183 12.40 34.66 -58.74
N LYS A 184 12.20 34.56 -60.06
CA LYS A 184 13.00 33.83 -61.07
C LYS A 184 12.79 32.30 -61.17
N ARG A 185 11.90 31.95 -62.12
CA ARG A 185 11.90 30.64 -62.81
C ARG A 185 13.26 30.39 -63.48
N GLY A 186 13.92 29.31 -63.08
CA GLY A 186 14.94 28.56 -63.81
C GLY A 186 14.83 27.09 -63.36
N GLY A 187 14.73 26.16 -64.30
CA GLY A 187 14.13 24.84 -64.09
C GLY A 187 14.80 23.90 -63.08
N GLY A 188 13.99 22.96 -62.57
CA GLY A 188 14.44 21.68 -62.04
C GLY A 188 14.68 21.60 -60.53
N ARG A 189 13.62 21.35 -59.73
CA ARG A 189 13.60 20.42 -58.57
C ARG A 189 12.28 20.53 -57.83
N ARG A 190 11.39 19.54 -58.02
CA ARG A 190 10.07 19.46 -57.38
C ARG A 190 10.10 18.77 -56.01
N GLY A 191 11.28 18.33 -55.53
CA GLY A 191 11.45 17.54 -54.30
C GLY A 191 11.82 18.30 -53.02
N GLY A 192 12.40 19.51 -53.09
CA GLY A 192 12.85 20.25 -51.89
C GLY A 192 11.72 20.96 -51.12
N ARG A 193 10.68 21.37 -51.84
CA ARG A 193 9.60 22.23 -51.29
C ARG A 193 8.73 21.56 -50.22
N ALA A 194 8.65 20.23 -50.24
CA ALA A 194 7.94 19.46 -49.22
C ALA A 194 8.78 19.29 -47.94
N ALA A 195 10.10 19.15 -48.07
CA ALA A 195 11.02 19.06 -46.93
C ALA A 195 11.08 20.38 -46.16
N ASP A 196 11.17 21.51 -46.87
CA ASP A 196 11.23 22.85 -46.23
C ASP A 196 9.92 23.21 -45.50
N ALA A 197 8.77 22.82 -46.05
CA ALA A 197 7.47 23.01 -45.41
C ALA A 197 7.30 22.14 -44.16
N GLN A 198 7.81 20.91 -44.19
CA GLN A 198 7.79 19.99 -43.05
C GLN A 198 8.72 20.45 -41.93
N GLN A 199 9.87 21.04 -42.28
CA GLN A 199 10.86 21.54 -41.33
C GLN A 199 10.43 22.88 -40.69
N ALA A 200 9.75 23.75 -41.45
CA ALA A 200 9.08 24.95 -40.91
C ALA A 200 7.89 24.60 -40.00
N ALA A 201 7.12 23.56 -40.34
CA ALA A 201 6.07 23.04 -39.46
C ALA A 201 6.64 22.40 -38.18
N ALA A 202 7.78 21.71 -38.27
CA ALA A 202 8.49 21.15 -37.11
C ALA A 202 9.08 22.24 -36.20
N ALA A 203 9.61 23.34 -36.77
CA ALA A 203 10.11 24.49 -36.02
C ALA A 203 8.97 25.29 -35.35
N ALA A 204 7.81 25.42 -36.01
CA ALA A 204 6.61 26.04 -35.40
C ALA A 204 5.96 25.15 -34.31
N ALA A 205 6.26 23.85 -34.30
CA ALA A 205 5.81 22.91 -33.27
C ALA A 205 6.76 22.83 -32.06
N ALA A 206 7.99 23.35 -32.18
CA ALA A 206 8.98 23.35 -31.11
C ALA A 206 8.73 24.53 -30.15
N VAL A 207 7.88 24.30 -29.15
CA VAL A 207 7.76 25.19 -27.99
C VAL A 207 9.08 25.14 -27.20
N PRO A 208 9.68 26.27 -26.79
CA PRO A 208 10.79 26.24 -25.85
C PRO A 208 10.29 25.68 -24.50
N GLU A 209 10.70 24.45 -24.22
CA GLU A 209 10.35 23.61 -23.06
C GLU A 209 10.54 24.35 -21.72
N ASP A 210 11.47 25.29 -21.66
CA ASP A 210 11.95 25.92 -20.42
C ASP A 210 10.86 26.70 -19.65
N GLY A 211 9.88 27.31 -20.35
CA GLY A 211 8.79 28.06 -19.71
C GLY A 211 7.50 27.26 -19.49
N VAL A 212 7.34 26.13 -20.17
CA VAL A 212 6.26 25.16 -19.89
C VAL A 212 6.64 24.37 -18.64
N ALA A 213 7.93 24.05 -18.48
CA ALA A 213 8.51 23.48 -17.28
C ALA A 213 8.29 24.37 -16.04
N GLU A 214 8.38 25.71 -16.14
CA GLU A 214 8.08 26.63 -15.03
C GLU A 214 6.60 26.63 -14.61
N LEU A 215 5.67 26.47 -15.57
CA LEU A 215 4.25 26.35 -15.27
C LEU A 215 3.90 24.96 -14.71
N GLU A 216 4.55 23.90 -15.19
CA GLU A 216 4.48 22.56 -14.60
C GLU A 216 5.09 22.53 -13.19
N LEU A 217 6.14 23.32 -12.93
CA LEU A 217 6.79 23.46 -11.62
C LEU A 217 5.88 24.09 -10.56
N GLN A 218 4.89 24.90 -10.96
CA GLN A 218 3.93 25.48 -10.01
C GLN A 218 2.72 24.57 -9.71
N VAL A 219 2.46 23.54 -10.51
CA VAL A 219 1.45 22.50 -10.21
C VAL A 219 2.08 21.38 -9.37
N HIS A 220 2.79 21.74 -8.30
CA HIS A 220 3.31 20.75 -7.37
C HIS A 220 2.17 20.10 -6.58
N GLY A 221 1.94 18.80 -6.81
CA GLY A 221 1.00 17.98 -6.04
C GLY A 221 -0.02 17.18 -6.86
N ALA A 222 -0.03 17.33 -8.18
CA ALA A 222 -0.94 16.64 -9.09
C ALA A 222 -0.19 16.07 -10.30
N ASP A 223 0.55 14.99 -10.06
CA ASP A 223 1.17 14.23 -11.15
C ASP A 223 0.11 13.42 -11.90
N LYS A 224 0.35 13.16 -13.18
CA LYS A 224 -0.54 12.32 -13.99
C LYS A 224 -0.70 10.93 -13.33
N PRO A 225 -1.93 10.40 -13.20
CA PRO A 225 -2.14 9.12 -12.54
C PRO A 225 -1.38 8.03 -13.30
N CYS A 226 -0.53 7.29 -12.59
CA CYS A 226 0.32 6.27 -13.17
C CYS A 226 0.17 4.94 -12.41
N LEU A 227 0.21 3.84 -13.17
CA LEU A 227 -0.05 2.50 -12.63
C LEU A 227 0.99 2.07 -11.60
N TRP A 228 2.24 2.53 -11.72
CA TRP A 228 3.33 2.23 -10.78
C TRP A 228 3.14 2.82 -9.38
N ARG A 229 2.27 3.83 -9.22
CA ARG A 229 1.95 4.44 -7.92
C ARG A 229 0.74 3.82 -7.25
N LEU A 230 0.05 2.90 -7.92
CA LEU A 230 -1.08 2.20 -7.33
C LEU A 230 -0.58 1.31 -6.19
N PHE A 231 -1.32 1.35 -5.09
CA PHE A 231 -1.00 0.56 -3.90
C PHE A 231 -0.86 -0.93 -4.24
N GLY A 232 -1.75 -1.50 -5.06
CA GLY A 232 -1.65 -2.88 -5.51
C GLY A 232 -0.33 -3.22 -6.21
N VAL A 233 0.14 -2.35 -7.10
CA VAL A 233 1.39 -2.54 -7.82
C VAL A 233 2.59 -2.39 -6.88
N GLN A 234 2.52 -1.44 -5.94
CA GLN A 234 3.56 -1.28 -4.91
C GLN A 234 3.67 -2.49 -4.00
N VAL A 235 2.56 -3.09 -3.55
CA VAL A 235 2.58 -4.32 -2.73
C VAL A 235 3.25 -5.47 -3.46
N VAL A 236 3.01 -5.60 -4.77
CA VAL A 236 3.62 -6.66 -5.60
C VAL A 236 5.13 -6.45 -5.79
N ILE A 237 5.56 -5.21 -5.98
CA ILE A 237 6.98 -4.87 -6.23
C ILE A 237 7.79 -4.79 -4.92
N PHE A 238 7.14 -4.45 -3.80
CA PHE A 238 7.75 -4.29 -2.50
C PHE A 238 8.68 -5.44 -2.08
N PRO A 239 8.30 -6.74 -2.18
CA PRO A 239 9.21 -7.83 -1.80
C PRO A 239 10.50 -7.84 -2.61
N TYR A 240 10.45 -7.53 -3.91
CA TYR A 240 11.65 -7.43 -4.74
C TYR A 240 12.54 -6.25 -4.33
N VAL A 241 11.94 -5.07 -4.11
CA VAL A 241 12.70 -3.88 -3.67
C VAL A 241 13.30 -4.09 -2.28
N ALA A 242 12.56 -4.70 -1.36
CA ALA A 242 13.04 -5.05 -0.03
C ALA A 242 14.20 -6.05 -0.11
N ALA A 243 14.08 -7.12 -0.91
CA ALA A 243 15.16 -8.07 -1.12
C ALA A 243 16.41 -7.42 -1.71
N LYS A 244 16.24 -6.55 -2.72
CA LYS A 244 17.34 -5.78 -3.31
C LYS A 244 18.02 -4.86 -2.28
N LEU A 245 17.24 -4.22 -1.42
CA LEU A 245 17.76 -3.37 -0.35
C LEU A 245 18.53 -4.20 0.68
N VAL A 246 17.99 -5.34 1.11
CA VAL A 246 18.69 -6.27 2.01
C VAL A 246 20.00 -6.75 1.38
N TRP A 247 19.99 -7.11 0.10
CA TRP A 247 21.19 -7.48 -0.63
C TRP A 247 22.24 -6.37 -0.62
N TRP A 248 21.82 -5.14 -0.93
CA TRP A 248 22.70 -3.97 -0.88
C TRP A 248 23.27 -3.74 0.52
N GLN A 249 22.48 -3.90 1.59
CA GLN A 249 22.95 -3.78 2.98
C GLN A 249 23.97 -4.87 3.34
N VAL A 250 23.75 -6.11 2.91
CA VAL A 250 24.69 -7.22 3.12
C VAL A 250 26.01 -6.94 2.40
N GLN A 251 25.95 -6.50 1.14
CA GLN A 251 27.14 -6.12 0.37
C GLN A 251 27.88 -4.95 1.02
N TRP A 252 27.16 -3.94 1.51
CA TRP A 252 27.73 -2.80 2.21
C TRP A 252 28.47 -3.23 3.49
N LEU A 253 27.81 -4.03 4.35
CA LEU A 253 28.38 -4.55 5.59
C LEU A 253 29.65 -5.36 5.31
N HIS A 254 29.59 -6.25 4.32
CA HIS A 254 30.73 -7.08 3.96
C HIS A 254 31.91 -6.26 3.40
N SER A 255 31.64 -5.28 2.53
CA SER A 255 32.70 -4.52 1.84
C SER A 255 33.37 -3.48 2.76
N TYR A 256 32.57 -2.76 3.55
CA TYR A 256 33.05 -1.62 4.34
C TYR A 256 33.30 -1.95 5.81
N THR A 257 32.51 -2.84 6.42
CA THR A 257 32.69 -3.20 7.83
C THR A 257 33.66 -4.36 8.01
N ILE A 258 33.53 -5.43 7.20
CA ILE A 258 34.37 -6.63 7.34
C ILE A 258 35.70 -6.46 6.59
N ARG A 259 35.66 -6.11 5.29
CA ARG A 259 36.87 -6.01 4.45
C ARG A 259 37.60 -4.67 4.50
N ARG A 260 37.01 -3.65 5.14
CA ARG A 260 37.59 -2.29 5.30
C ARG A 260 38.12 -1.68 4.00
N MET A 261 37.41 -1.88 2.88
CA MET A 261 37.79 -1.29 1.60
C MET A 261 37.62 0.25 1.60
N PRO A 262 38.40 1.00 0.80
CA PRO A 262 38.13 2.42 0.58
C PRO A 262 36.75 2.60 -0.07
N LEU A 263 36.07 3.69 0.30
CA LEU A 263 34.71 3.98 -0.18
C LEU A 263 34.72 4.25 -1.69
N ALA A 264 33.89 3.53 -2.45
CA ALA A 264 33.74 3.78 -3.88
C ALA A 264 33.14 5.17 -4.14
N TRP A 265 33.48 5.82 -5.26
CA TRP A 265 33.01 7.19 -5.56
C TRP A 265 31.47 7.31 -5.55
N ASN A 266 30.75 6.32 -6.10
CA ASN A 266 29.29 6.30 -6.08
C ASN A 266 28.71 6.25 -4.65
N ASP A 267 29.34 5.48 -3.77
CA ASP A 267 28.92 5.32 -2.38
C ASP A 267 29.27 6.57 -1.54
N ALA A 268 30.41 7.21 -1.84
CA ALA A 268 30.80 8.50 -1.30
C ALA A 268 29.82 9.61 -1.70
N CYS A 269 29.41 9.65 -2.97
CA CYS A 269 28.34 10.51 -3.46
C CYS A 269 27.02 10.26 -2.72
N TYR A 270 26.63 8.99 -2.55
CA TYR A 270 25.41 8.60 -1.83
C TYR A 270 25.43 9.09 -0.37
N LEU A 271 26.52 8.85 0.37
CA LEU A 271 26.65 9.30 1.76
C LEU A 271 26.66 10.83 1.87
N THR A 272 27.39 11.51 0.99
CA THR A 272 27.48 12.99 0.97
C THR A 272 26.12 13.62 0.74
N ARG A 273 25.40 13.14 -0.28
CA ARG A 273 24.05 13.59 -0.61
C ARG A 273 23.08 13.37 0.55
N THR A 274 23.12 12.17 1.16
CA THR A 274 22.24 11.79 2.27
C THR A 274 22.51 12.64 3.51
N THR A 275 23.79 12.93 3.79
CA THR A 275 24.21 13.76 4.92
C THR A 275 23.78 15.21 4.77
N LEU A 276 23.84 15.76 3.55
CA LEU A 276 23.38 17.11 3.23
C LEU A 276 21.86 17.21 2.98
N ARG A 277 21.14 16.08 2.97
CA ARG A 277 19.69 16.00 2.65
C ARG A 277 19.32 16.61 1.29
N ILE A 278 20.20 16.45 0.30
CA ILE A 278 19.97 16.96 -1.05
C ILE A 278 19.15 15.93 -1.84
N PRO A 279 18.03 16.30 -2.49
CA PRO A 279 17.29 15.40 -3.36
C PRO A 279 18.14 14.87 -4.51
N ALA A 280 17.88 13.63 -4.95
CA ALA A 280 18.62 12.99 -6.04
C ALA A 280 18.63 13.82 -7.33
N ALA A 281 17.50 14.43 -7.68
CA ALA A 281 17.35 15.25 -8.88
C ALA A 281 18.26 16.49 -8.83
N HIS A 282 18.27 17.21 -7.70
CA HIS A 282 19.14 18.37 -7.51
C HIS A 282 20.62 17.97 -7.49
N TRP A 283 20.95 16.82 -6.90
CA TRP A 283 22.31 16.30 -6.92
C TRP A 283 22.79 16.01 -8.34
N SER A 284 21.95 15.41 -9.18
CA SER A 284 22.30 15.13 -10.57
C SER A 284 22.39 16.39 -11.43
N SER A 285 21.62 17.44 -11.12
CA SER A 285 21.68 18.72 -11.83
C SER A 285 22.90 19.57 -11.44
N MET A 286 23.54 19.28 -10.30
CA MET A 286 24.80 19.93 -9.95
C MET A 286 25.91 19.49 -10.92
N GLY A 287 26.70 20.46 -11.40
CA GLY A 287 27.87 20.17 -12.24
C GLY A 287 28.86 19.23 -11.53
N GLU A 288 29.48 18.35 -12.30
CA GLU A 288 30.51 17.40 -11.82
C GLU A 288 31.57 18.02 -10.89
N PRO A 289 32.22 19.16 -11.23
CA PRO A 289 33.23 19.75 -10.34
C PRO A 289 32.68 20.31 -9.02
N ALA A 290 31.37 20.57 -8.94
CA ALA A 290 30.74 20.95 -7.68
C ALA A 290 30.52 19.71 -6.79
N ARG A 291 30.16 18.57 -7.38
CA ARG A 291 29.98 17.31 -6.66
C ARG A 291 31.29 16.77 -6.12
N ASP A 292 32.35 16.79 -6.93
CA ASP A 292 33.67 16.28 -6.52
C ASP A 292 34.21 17.05 -5.31
N ARG A 293 34.12 18.39 -5.32
CA ARG A 293 34.51 19.24 -4.18
C ARG A 293 33.76 18.92 -2.89
N LEU A 294 32.51 18.47 -2.98
CA LEU A 294 31.72 18.07 -1.80
C LEU A 294 32.11 16.67 -1.30
N VAL A 295 32.39 15.74 -2.23
CA VAL A 295 32.79 14.38 -1.91
C VAL A 295 34.21 14.33 -1.32
N GLU A 296 35.14 15.12 -1.86
CA GLU A 296 36.52 15.26 -1.36
C GLU A 296 36.57 15.74 0.10
N ARG A 297 35.59 16.54 0.53
CA ARG A 297 35.47 17.00 1.92
C ARG A 297 35.06 15.90 2.90
N GLN A 298 34.68 14.72 2.41
CA GLN A 298 34.28 13.56 3.23
C GLN A 298 33.23 13.92 4.29
N LEU A 299 32.17 14.61 3.86
CA LEU A 299 31.17 15.20 4.77
C LEU A 299 30.37 14.17 5.58
N TRP A 300 30.51 12.87 5.28
CA TRP A 300 29.99 11.78 6.12
C TRP A 300 30.74 11.61 7.44
N ILE A 301 31.92 12.23 7.59
CA ILE A 301 32.64 12.35 8.85
C ILE A 301 32.09 13.54 9.63
N LYS A 302 31.63 13.32 10.86
CA LYS A 302 30.94 14.31 11.69
C LYS A 302 31.73 15.61 11.88
N GLN A 303 33.05 15.52 12.02
CA GLN A 303 33.93 16.67 12.17
C GLN A 303 33.90 17.57 10.93
N ASN A 304 34.18 17.00 9.76
CA ASN A 304 34.21 17.71 8.48
C ASN A 304 32.86 18.38 8.16
N LEU A 305 31.74 17.71 8.53
CA LEU A 305 30.40 18.27 8.38
C LEU A 305 30.19 19.54 9.22
N ASN A 306 30.67 19.54 10.46
CA ASN A 306 30.53 20.68 11.37
C ASN A 306 31.35 21.87 10.85
N GLU A 307 32.60 21.62 10.44
CA GLU A 307 33.47 22.64 9.85
C GLU A 307 32.82 23.25 8.59
N TYR A 308 32.29 22.41 7.69
CA TYR A 308 31.57 22.87 6.50
C TYR A 308 30.34 23.72 6.84
N ARG A 309 29.55 23.32 7.85
CA ARG A 309 28.38 24.10 8.30
C ARG A 309 28.80 25.46 8.86
N GLU A 310 29.88 25.52 9.62
CA GLU A 310 30.43 26.78 10.12
C GLU A 310 30.94 27.69 9.00
N GLU A 311 31.63 27.15 8.00
CA GLU A 311 32.05 27.88 6.81
C GLU A 311 30.85 28.48 6.06
N MET A 312 29.78 27.70 5.87
CA MET A 312 28.55 28.17 5.24
C MET A 312 27.86 29.27 6.06
N LEU A 313 27.86 29.17 7.40
CA LEU A 313 27.32 30.22 8.27
C LEU A 313 28.18 31.51 8.24
N LYS A 314 29.50 31.38 8.13
CA LYS A 314 30.43 32.52 7.99
C LYS A 314 30.27 33.18 6.62
N SER A 315 30.08 32.42 5.54
CA SER A 315 29.91 32.96 4.19
C SER A 315 28.59 33.75 4.04
N VAL A 316 27.50 33.27 4.64
CA VAL A 316 26.23 34.00 4.69
C VAL A 316 26.37 35.29 5.50
N ARG A 317 27.07 35.25 6.64
CA ARG A 317 27.35 36.44 7.47
C ARG A 317 28.22 37.49 6.77
N ARG A 318 29.13 37.10 5.89
CA ARG A 318 29.94 38.04 5.09
C ARG A 318 29.18 38.70 3.93
N ARG A 319 28.06 38.11 3.51
CA ARG A 319 27.22 38.61 2.40
C ARG A 319 26.07 39.51 2.88
N ARG A 320 25.79 39.54 4.18
CA ARG A 320 24.84 40.44 4.84
C ARG A 320 25.59 41.61 5.44
#